data_AF-A0A1H6E6I3-F1
#
_entry.id   AF-A0A1H6E6I3-F1
#
_cell.length_a   1.000
_cell.length_b   1.000
_cell.length_c   1.000
_cell.angle_alpha   90.00
_cell.angle_beta   90.00
_cell.angle_gamma   90.00
#
_symmetry.space_group_name_H-M   'P 1'
#
loop_
_entity.id
_entity.type
_entity.pdbx_description
1 polymer ?
#
loop_
_entity_poly.entity_id
_entity_poly.type
_entity_poly.pdbx_seq_one_letter_code
_entity_poly.pdbx_strand_id
1 'polypeptide(L)'
;MPVVISHADVLARAEADDATLPLLTIDEFFAGNTDEASLAPNQWGYGRPELREIERRLRELAEEPGVRWVRVQLHGDTHDLDGIVAEAIAICTDKEAAEIAELLDTESLQADGVIDGYATEDTGDEPEIPAGSRVLSVVWD
;
A
#
# COMPACT_ATOMS: atom_id res chain seq x y z
N MET A 1 10.10 -11.90 -14.01
CA MET A 1 8.78 -11.50 -14.54
C MET A 1 8.00 -11.03 -13.33
N PRO A 2 7.33 -9.86 -13.37
CA PRO A 2 6.48 -9.45 -12.26
C PRO A 2 5.38 -10.49 -12.06
N VAL A 3 5.10 -10.82 -10.80
CA VAL A 3 4.02 -11.74 -10.43
C VAL A 3 2.74 -10.92 -10.39
N VAL A 4 1.85 -11.14 -11.35
CA VAL A 4 0.49 -10.59 -11.31
C VAL A 4 -0.30 -11.47 -10.33
N ILE A 5 -0.66 -10.92 -9.18
CA ILE A 5 -1.51 -11.63 -8.22
C ILE A 5 -2.97 -11.55 -8.68
N SER A 6 -3.71 -12.65 -8.61
CA SER A 6 -5.14 -12.62 -8.86
C SER A 6 -5.92 -12.38 -7.56
N HIS A 7 -7.14 -11.87 -7.68
CA HIS A 7 -8.06 -11.75 -6.55
C HIS A 7 -8.27 -13.10 -5.83
N ALA A 8 -8.39 -14.20 -6.58
CA ALA A 8 -8.49 -15.54 -6.02
C ALA A 8 -7.24 -15.94 -5.21
N ASP A 9 -6.04 -15.54 -5.63
CA ASP A 9 -4.81 -15.80 -4.86
C ASP A 9 -4.79 -14.98 -3.56
N VAL A 10 -5.26 -13.74 -3.58
CA VAL A 10 -5.41 -12.90 -2.37
C VAL A 10 -6.37 -13.55 -1.39
N LEU A 11 -7.55 -13.96 -1.83
CA LEU A 11 -8.55 -14.60 -0.97
C LEU A 11 -8.05 -15.95 -0.42
N ALA A 12 -7.32 -16.74 -1.23
CA ALA A 12 -6.73 -17.99 -0.75
C ALA A 12 -5.67 -17.76 0.33
N ARG A 13 -4.87 -16.68 0.26
CA ARG A 13 -3.95 -16.30 1.35
C ARG A 13 -4.71 -15.86 2.59
N ALA A 14 -5.74 -15.03 2.42
CA ALA A 14 -6.56 -14.60 3.55
C ALA A 14 -7.25 -15.77 4.25
N GLU A 15 -7.84 -16.72 3.51
CA GLU A 15 -8.43 -17.93 4.09
C GLU A 15 -7.43 -18.80 4.87
N ALA A 16 -6.15 -18.77 4.49
CA ALA A 16 -5.09 -19.49 5.20
C ALA A 16 -4.65 -18.79 6.50
N ASP A 17 -5.01 -17.52 6.69
CA ASP A 17 -4.63 -16.65 7.80
C ASP A 17 -5.85 -16.01 8.48
N ASP A 18 -6.82 -16.84 8.88
CA ASP A 18 -8.03 -16.43 9.62
C ASP A 18 -8.85 -15.30 8.96
N ALA A 19 -8.88 -15.28 7.62
CA ALA A 19 -9.50 -14.25 6.78
C ALA A 19 -8.82 -12.88 6.80
N THR A 20 -7.59 -12.79 7.28
CA THR A 20 -6.80 -11.56 7.32
C THR A 20 -6.23 -11.24 5.94
N LEU A 21 -6.46 -10.04 5.40
CA LEU A 21 -5.97 -9.67 4.08
C LEU A 21 -4.44 -9.49 4.08
N PRO A 22 -3.71 -10.09 3.12
CA PRO A 22 -2.26 -10.00 3.10
C PRO A 22 -1.78 -8.63 2.68
N LEU A 23 -0.64 -8.20 3.22
CA LEU A 23 0.12 -7.06 2.71
C LEU A 23 0.76 -7.40 1.37
N LEU A 24 0.32 -6.73 0.30
CA LEU A 24 0.86 -6.98 -1.04
C LEU A 24 2.13 -6.19 -1.29
N THR A 25 3.07 -6.78 -2.03
CA THR A 25 4.20 -6.04 -2.60
C THR A 25 3.73 -5.04 -3.66
N ILE A 26 4.59 -4.06 -3.99
CA ILE A 26 4.34 -3.14 -5.12
C ILE A 26 4.13 -3.93 -6.42
N ASP A 27 4.94 -4.97 -6.66
CA ASP A 27 4.81 -5.80 -7.85
C ASP A 27 3.47 -6.54 -7.90
N GLU A 28 3.04 -7.14 -6.79
CA GLU A 28 1.77 -7.88 -6.73
C GLU A 28 0.57 -6.97 -7.01
N PHE A 29 0.50 -5.78 -6.41
CA PHE A 29 -0.65 -4.90 -6.57
C PHE A 29 -0.65 -4.11 -7.90
N PHE A 30 0.50 -3.62 -8.36
CA PHE A 30 0.54 -2.72 -9.52
C PHE A 30 0.77 -3.45 -10.85
N ALA A 31 1.38 -4.65 -10.87
CA ALA A 31 1.68 -5.33 -12.13
C ALA A 31 0.41 -5.74 -12.87
N GLY A 32 0.15 -5.10 -14.00
CA GLY A 32 -1.04 -5.37 -14.82
C GLY A 32 -2.33 -4.78 -14.26
N ASN A 33 -2.29 -4.09 -13.11
CA ASN A 33 -3.43 -3.36 -12.58
C ASN A 33 -3.58 -2.04 -13.34
N THR A 34 -4.73 -1.89 -14.01
CA THR A 34 -5.11 -0.66 -14.72
C THR A 34 -6.38 -0.04 -14.14
N ASP A 35 -6.89 -0.56 -13.02
CA ASP A 35 -8.08 -0.04 -12.37
C ASP A 35 -7.70 1.12 -11.47
N GLU A 36 -7.78 2.34 -12.01
CA GLU A 36 -7.46 3.57 -11.27
C GLU A 36 -8.25 3.73 -9.97
N ALA A 37 -9.45 3.13 -9.86
CA ALA A 37 -10.28 3.20 -8.66
C ALA A 37 -9.85 2.22 -7.55
N SER A 38 -8.89 1.31 -7.83
CA SER A 38 -8.44 0.30 -6.86
C SER A 38 -7.63 0.86 -5.68
N LEU A 39 -7.27 2.14 -5.67
CA LEU A 39 -6.58 2.82 -4.57
C LEU A 39 -7.14 4.25 -4.47
N ALA A 40 -7.47 4.75 -3.28
CA ALA A 40 -7.95 6.13 -3.10
C ALA A 40 -9.04 6.57 -4.14
N PRO A 41 -10.11 5.78 -4.36
CA PRO A 41 -11.11 6.06 -5.39
C PRO A 41 -11.79 7.42 -5.22
N ASN A 42 -11.91 7.91 -3.98
CA ASN A 42 -12.51 9.21 -3.66
C ASN A 42 -11.72 10.39 -4.25
N GLN A 43 -10.42 10.22 -4.49
CA GLN A 43 -9.53 11.26 -5.03
C GLN A 43 -9.26 11.08 -6.54
N TRP A 44 -9.69 9.97 -7.14
CA TRP A 44 -9.51 9.74 -8.56
C TRP A 44 -10.36 10.71 -9.39
N GLY A 45 -9.70 11.44 -10.30
CA GLY A 45 -10.32 12.54 -11.07
C GLY A 45 -10.35 13.89 -10.35
N TYR A 46 -9.88 13.97 -9.10
CA TYR A 46 -9.85 15.19 -8.28
C TYR A 46 -8.43 15.71 -7.98
N GLY A 47 -7.42 15.17 -8.66
CA GLY A 47 -6.03 15.63 -8.55
C GLY A 47 -5.04 14.51 -8.25
N ARG A 48 -5.53 13.37 -7.74
CA ARG A 48 -4.69 12.19 -7.50
C ARG A 48 -4.04 11.78 -8.82
N PRO A 49 -2.71 11.56 -8.85
CA PRO A 49 -2.06 11.08 -10.06
C PRO A 49 -2.55 9.69 -10.46
N GLU A 50 -2.23 9.29 -11.69
CA GLU A 50 -2.48 7.94 -12.20
C GLU A 50 -1.69 6.90 -11.39
N LEU A 51 -2.21 5.67 -11.29
CA LEU A 51 -1.57 4.58 -10.55
C LEU A 51 -0.11 4.35 -10.93
N ARG A 52 0.24 4.48 -12.22
CA ARG A 52 1.63 4.32 -12.70
C ARG A 52 2.61 5.33 -12.09
N GLU A 53 2.14 6.53 -11.79
CA GLU A 53 2.96 7.58 -11.18
C GLU A 53 3.09 7.34 -9.67
N ILE A 54 2.01 6.88 -9.02
CA ILE A 54 2.05 6.42 -7.63
C ILE A 54 3.05 5.25 -7.51
N GLU A 55 2.94 4.24 -8.37
CA GLU A 55 3.85 3.09 -8.42
C GLU A 55 5.31 3.54 -8.54
N ARG A 56 5.61 4.44 -9.49
CA ARG A 56 6.97 4.97 -9.71
C ARG A 56 7.54 5.55 -8.42
N ARG A 57 6.78 6.40 -7.72
CA ARG A 57 7.22 7.04 -6.47
C ARG A 57 7.38 6.05 -5.33
N LEU A 58 6.49 5.05 -5.22
CA LEU A 58 6.63 4.00 -4.22
C LEU A 58 7.88 3.14 -4.46
N ARG A 59 8.25 2.90 -5.73
CA ARG A 59 9.51 2.22 -6.08
C ARG A 59 10.73 3.05 -5.71
N GLU A 60 10.71 4.34 -5.99
CA GLU A 60 11.77 5.27 -5.58
C GLU A 60 11.91 5.29 -4.05
N LEU A 61 10.79 5.38 -3.33
CA LEU A 61 10.79 5.30 -1.86
C LEU A 61 11.33 3.96 -1.36
N ALA A 62 11.01 2.83 -2.02
CA ALA A 62 11.52 1.53 -1.62
C ALA A 62 13.05 1.39 -1.77
N GLU A 63 13.68 2.24 -2.60
CA GLU A 63 15.14 2.32 -2.75
C GLU A 63 15.79 3.33 -1.77
N GLU A 64 14.99 4.14 -1.06
CA GLU A 64 15.50 5.15 -0.15
C GLU A 64 16.21 4.55 1.08
N PRO A 65 17.43 5.02 1.43
CA PRO A 65 18.10 4.60 2.66
C PRO A 65 17.24 4.90 3.88
N GLY A 66 16.97 3.88 4.69
CA GLY A 66 16.08 3.98 5.84
C GLY A 66 14.77 3.22 5.65
N VAL A 67 14.33 3.04 4.41
CA VAL A 67 13.17 2.21 4.08
C VAL A 67 13.58 0.74 3.98
N ARG A 68 12.82 -0.15 4.62
CA ARG A 68 13.06 -1.60 4.65
C ARG A 68 12.15 -2.33 3.68
N TRP A 69 10.90 -1.91 3.63
CA TRP A 69 9.91 -2.40 2.67
C TRP A 69 8.74 -1.43 2.55
N VAL A 70 8.07 -1.51 1.41
CA VAL A 70 6.80 -0.83 1.11
C VAL A 70 5.78 -1.92 0.75
N ARG A 71 4.57 -1.81 1.29
CA ARG A 71 3.46 -2.75 1.07
C ARG A 71 2.15 -2.01 0.84
N VAL A 72 1.25 -2.62 0.09
CA VAL A 72 -0.12 -2.16 -0.08
C VAL A 72 -0.99 -2.86 0.96
N GLN A 73 -1.71 -2.05 1.74
CA GLN A 73 -2.74 -2.52 2.66
C GLN A 73 -4.05 -2.63 1.90
N LEU A 74 -4.70 -3.78 1.98
CA LEU A 74 -5.96 -4.03 1.27
C LEU A 74 -7.15 -3.59 2.10
N HIS A 75 -8.14 -3.00 1.44
CA HIS A 75 -9.42 -2.65 2.05
C HIS A 75 -10.27 -3.93 2.20
N GLY A 76 -11.04 -4.04 3.29
CA GLY A 76 -11.89 -5.19 3.61
C GLY A 76 -12.87 -5.59 2.50
N ASP A 77 -13.43 -4.62 1.79
CA ASP A 77 -14.20 -4.79 0.54
C ASP A 77 -13.54 -5.72 -0.50
N THR A 78 -12.23 -5.96 -0.45
CA THR A 78 -11.58 -7.01 -1.26
C THR A 78 -12.22 -8.39 -1.06
N HIS A 79 -12.80 -8.68 0.11
CA HIS A 79 -13.54 -9.93 0.32
C HIS A 79 -14.83 -10.05 -0.48
N ASP A 80 -15.51 -8.93 -0.70
CA ASP A 80 -16.89 -8.90 -1.21
C ASP A 80 -16.97 -8.43 -2.67
N LEU A 81 -15.98 -7.68 -3.15
CA LEU A 81 -15.92 -7.16 -4.51
C LEU A 81 -15.18 -8.11 -5.46
N ASP A 82 -15.55 -8.07 -6.74
CA ASP A 82 -14.77 -8.70 -7.83
C ASP A 82 -13.56 -7.82 -8.17
N GLY A 83 -12.57 -7.76 -7.26
CA GLY A 83 -11.36 -6.97 -7.44
C GLY A 83 -10.49 -6.85 -6.19
N ILE A 84 -9.24 -6.43 -6.38
CA ILE A 84 -8.31 -6.12 -5.29
C ILE A 84 -8.37 -4.60 -5.08
N VAL A 85 -8.77 -4.19 -3.88
CA VAL A 85 -8.88 -2.77 -3.51
C VAL A 85 -7.97 -2.45 -2.34
N ALA A 86 -7.27 -1.33 -2.41
CA ALA A 86 -6.30 -0.87 -1.45
C ALA A 86 -6.88 0.21 -0.53
N GLU A 87 -6.54 0.10 0.75
CA GLU A 87 -6.81 1.09 1.78
C GLU A 87 -5.69 2.14 1.83
N ALA A 88 -4.45 1.67 1.91
CA ALA A 88 -3.32 2.50 2.29
C ALA A 88 -1.99 1.90 1.82
N ILE A 89 -0.90 2.65 1.96
CA ILE A 89 0.46 2.17 1.70
C ILE A 89 1.22 2.09 3.02
N ALA A 90 1.57 0.88 3.45
CA ALA A 90 2.42 0.63 4.61
C ALA A 90 3.90 0.73 4.25
N ILE A 91 4.68 1.39 5.10
CA ILE A 91 6.11 1.65 4.92
C ILE A 91 6.81 1.28 6.21
N CYS A 92 7.71 0.30 6.17
CA CYS A 92 8.62 0.04 7.29
C CYS A 92 9.90 0.85 7.12
N THR A 93 10.20 1.71 8.08
CA THR A 93 11.30 2.67 7.99
C THR A 93 11.86 3.04 9.36
N ASP A 94 13.08 3.57 9.41
CA ASP A 94 13.63 4.26 10.58
C ASP A 94 13.41 5.79 10.56
N LYS A 95 12.81 6.31 9.48
CA LYS A 95 12.47 7.74 9.31
C LYS A 95 11.21 8.14 10.06
N GLU A 96 11.05 9.44 10.27
CA GLU A 96 9.82 10.03 10.81
C GLU A 96 8.75 10.26 9.72
N ALA A 97 7.48 10.34 10.12
CA ALA A 97 6.35 10.52 9.21
C ALA A 97 6.47 11.75 8.30
N ALA A 98 7.01 12.86 8.82
CA ALA A 98 7.24 14.08 8.04
C ALA A 98 8.26 13.88 6.90
N GLU A 99 9.31 13.08 7.13
CA GLU A 99 10.31 12.78 6.10
C GLU A 99 9.70 11.92 4.98
N ILE A 100 8.87 10.94 5.34
CA ILE A 100 8.15 10.11 4.36
C ILE A 100 7.16 10.97 3.55
N ALA A 101 6.45 11.88 4.20
CA ALA A 101 5.51 12.78 3.54
C ALA A 101 6.22 13.68 2.51
N GLU A 102 7.41 14.19 2.86
CA GLU A 102 8.24 15.00 1.95
C GLU A 102 8.78 14.16 0.78
N LEU A 103 9.32 12.96 1.05
CA LEU A 103 9.86 12.08 0.00
C LEU A 103 8.81 11.66 -1.03
N LEU A 104 7.57 11.42 -0.58
CA LEU A 104 6.46 11.05 -1.47
C LEU A 104 5.75 12.24 -2.11
N ASP A 105 5.96 13.45 -1.60
CA ASP A 105 5.18 14.65 -1.91
C ASP A 105 3.67 14.32 -1.78
N THR A 106 3.24 14.07 -0.54
CA THR A 106 1.87 13.65 -0.23
C THR A 106 0.81 14.66 -0.69
N GLU A 107 1.16 15.94 -0.73
CA GLU A 107 0.29 16.99 -1.28
C GLU A 107 -0.02 16.71 -2.75
N SER A 108 1.00 16.50 -3.59
CA SER A 108 0.76 16.18 -5.01
C SER A 108 0.15 14.78 -5.23
N LEU A 109 0.31 13.84 -4.30
CA LEU A 109 -0.40 12.56 -4.30
C LEU A 109 -1.88 12.67 -3.93
N GLN A 110 -2.31 13.84 -3.44
CA GLN A 110 -3.63 14.05 -2.83
C GLN A 110 -3.89 13.09 -1.65
N ALA A 111 -2.84 12.72 -0.92
CA ALA A 111 -2.95 11.93 0.29
C ALA A 111 -3.23 12.86 1.49
N ASP A 112 -3.99 12.39 2.47
CA ASP A 112 -4.28 13.18 3.69
C ASP A 112 -3.11 13.22 4.65
N GLY A 113 -2.14 12.31 4.48
CA GLY A 113 -0.86 12.37 5.16
C GLY A 113 -0.28 10.99 5.46
N VAL A 114 0.58 10.98 6.47
CA VAL A 114 1.27 9.78 6.96
C VAL A 114 0.98 9.61 8.43
N ILE A 115 0.49 8.44 8.82
CA ILE A 115 0.17 8.07 10.21
C ILE A 115 1.12 6.99 10.73
N ASP A 116 1.26 6.90 12.06
CA ASP A 116 1.98 5.80 12.71
C ASP A 116 1.14 4.51 12.71
N GLY A 117 1.78 3.38 12.41
CA GLY A 117 1.16 2.06 12.37
C GLY A 117 0.49 1.74 11.03
N TYR A 118 -0.24 0.62 11.01
CA TYR A 118 -1.10 0.22 9.91
C TYR A 118 -2.40 1.04 9.92
N ALA A 119 -2.95 1.32 8.75
CA ALA A 119 -4.25 1.97 8.59
C ALA A 119 -5.41 0.97 8.76
N THR A 120 -5.13 -0.33 8.60
CA THR A 120 -6.07 -1.43 8.81
C THR A 120 -5.71 -2.18 10.10
N GLU A 121 -6.71 -2.66 10.84
CA GLU A 121 -6.49 -3.28 12.17
C GLU A 121 -5.97 -4.72 12.08
N ASP A 122 -6.27 -5.44 10.99
CA ASP A 122 -5.94 -6.86 10.82
C ASP A 122 -5.22 -7.07 9.46
N THR A 123 -3.89 -6.92 9.45
CA THR A 123 -3.04 -7.17 8.27
C THR A 123 -2.32 -8.51 8.36
N GLY A 124 -2.39 -9.31 7.30
CA GLY A 124 -1.71 -10.60 7.17
C GLY A 124 -0.40 -10.48 6.40
N ASP A 125 0.40 -11.56 6.39
CA ASP A 125 1.68 -11.65 5.67
C ASP A 125 2.67 -10.52 5.99
N GLU A 126 2.68 -10.03 7.24
CA GLU A 126 3.55 -8.93 7.66
C GLU A 126 5.03 -9.31 7.55
N PRO A 127 5.84 -8.57 6.77
CA PRO A 127 7.28 -8.81 6.74
C PRO A 127 7.92 -8.43 8.07
N GLU A 128 9.09 -9.01 8.37
CA GLU A 128 9.86 -8.66 9.57
C GLU A 128 10.10 -7.13 9.67
N ILE A 129 9.92 -6.59 10.88
CA ILE A 129 10.25 -5.19 11.22
C ILE A 129 11.58 -5.21 11.97
N PRO A 130 12.70 -4.76 11.36
CA PRO A 130 13.99 -4.75 12.01
C PRO A 130 14.01 -3.82 13.24
N ALA A 131 14.87 -4.15 14.21
CA ALA A 131 15.02 -3.32 15.41
C ALA A 131 15.39 -1.87 15.07
N GLY A 132 14.64 -0.92 15.65
CA GLY A 132 14.80 0.51 15.38
C GLY A 132 13.99 1.03 14.20
N SER A 133 13.29 0.16 13.46
CA SER A 133 12.29 0.57 12.47
C SER A 133 10.87 0.58 13.06
N ARG A 134 9.97 1.26 12.37
CA ARG A 134 8.54 1.34 12.65
C ARG A 134 7.74 1.23 11.34
N VAL A 135 6.46 0.97 11.44
CA VAL A 135 5.53 1.04 10.30
C VAL A 135 4.84 2.40 10.32
N LEU A 136 4.76 3.00 9.15
CA LEU A 136 3.97 4.19 8.86
C LEU A 136 3.01 3.88 7.72
N SER A 137 1.86 4.55 7.67
CA SER A 137 0.88 4.38 6.59
C SER A 137 0.57 5.69 5.89
N VAL A 138 0.60 5.69 4.56
CA VAL A 138 0.05 6.77 3.73
C VAL A 138 -1.42 6.48 3.49
N VAL A 139 -2.30 7.44 3.77
CA VAL A 139 -3.76 7.28 3.74
C VAL A 139 -4.44 8.32 2.84
N TRP A 140 -5.61 7.96 2.31
CA TRP A 140 -6.50 8.79 1.48
C TRP A 140 -7.96 8.54 1.93
N ASP A 141 -8.53 9.42 2.75
CA ASP A 141 -9.92 9.37 3.23
C ASP A 141 -10.86 10.28 2.41
#